data_AF-A0A7X5N597-F1
#
_entry.id   AF-A0A7X5N597-F1
#
_cell.length_a   1.000
_cell.length_b   1.000
_cell.length_c   1.000
_cell.angle_alpha   90.00
_cell.angle_beta   90.00
_cell.angle_gamma   90.00
#
_symmetry.space_group_name_H-M   'P 1'
#
loop_
_entity.id
_entity.type
_entity.pdbx_description
1 polymer ?
#
loop_
_entity_poly.entity_id
_entity_poly.type
_entity_poly.pdbx_seq_one_letter_code
_entity_poly.pdbx_strand_id
1 'polypeptide(L)'
;MGLELVSPGRNPPEEINVIIEIPKDSEPVKYEVDKETGAIFVDRILSTPMRYPCNYGYVPSTLCGDGDPADVLVVLPLPLVPG
;
A
#
# COMPACT_ATOMS: atom_id res chain seq x y z
N MET A 1 3.44 4.11 13.44
CA MET A 1 4.67 3.43 12.98
C MET A 1 5.50 4.48 12.26
N GLY A 2 6.84 4.42 12.28
CA GLY A 2 7.70 5.41 11.61
C GLY A 2 7.80 5.16 10.10
N LEU A 3 6.67 5.04 9.41
CA LEU A 3 6.59 4.69 7.98
C LEU A 3 7.22 5.75 7.09
N GLU A 4 7.19 7.00 7.54
CA GLU A 4 7.88 8.15 6.94
C GLU A 4 9.41 8.00 6.92
N LEU A 5 9.96 7.13 7.76
CA LEU A 5 11.41 6.86 7.84
C LEU A 5 11.86 5.74 6.89
N VAL A 6 10.92 5.09 6.19
CA VAL A 6 11.23 4.01 5.25
C VAL A 6 11.69 4.61 3.92
N SER A 7 12.87 4.21 3.45
CA SER A 7 13.39 4.66 2.15
C SER A 7 12.57 4.07 0.98
N PRO A 8 12.55 4.69 -0.21
CA PRO A 8 11.86 4.15 -1.39
C PRO A 8 12.40 2.79 -1.86
N GLY A 9 13.58 2.38 -1.39
CA GLY A 9 14.27 1.16 -1.78
C GLY A 9 15.76 1.23 -1.52
N ARG A 10 16.49 0.15 -1.83
CA ARG A 10 17.96 0.13 -1.80
C ARG A 10 18.59 0.58 -3.11
N ASN A 11 17.92 0.28 -4.23
CA ASN A 11 18.36 0.66 -5.58
C ASN A 11 17.15 0.92 -6.49
N PRO A 12 16.39 2.02 -6.32
CA PRO A 12 15.29 2.34 -7.22
C PRO A 12 15.80 2.72 -8.64
N PRO A 13 15.14 2.26 -9.72
CA PRO A 13 13.85 1.57 -9.75
C PRO A 13 13.92 0.04 -9.66
N GLU A 14 15.10 -0.58 -9.64
CA GLU A 14 15.23 -2.05 -9.69
C GLU A 14 14.84 -2.76 -8.37
N GLU A 15 15.10 -2.12 -7.22
CA GLU A 15 14.76 -2.61 -5.88
C GLU A 15 14.07 -1.53 -5.05
N ILE A 16 12.78 -1.72 -4.78
CA ILE A 16 11.91 -0.78 -4.06
C ILE A 16 11.32 -1.39 -2.79
N ASN A 17 11.02 -0.53 -1.80
CA ASN A 17 10.21 -0.90 -0.65
C ASN A 17 8.74 -0.57 -0.94
N VAL A 18 7.83 -1.40 -0.45
CA VAL A 18 6.39 -1.18 -0.58
C VAL A 18 5.75 -1.32 0.79
N ILE A 19 5.00 -0.30 1.20
CA ILE A 19 4.19 -0.34 2.42
C ILE A 19 2.84 -0.92 2.05
N ILE A 20 2.48 -2.05 2.65
CA ILE A 20 1.24 -2.76 2.31
C ILE A 20 0.06 -2.13 3.05
N GLU A 21 -1.00 -1.84 2.31
CA GLU A 21 -2.24 -1.29 2.85
C GLU A 21 -3.36 -2.34 2.82
N ILE A 22 -3.44 -3.12 1.74
CA ILE A 22 -4.52 -4.09 1.53
C ILE A 22 -3.91 -5.46 1.19
N PRO A 23 -4.11 -6.47 2.04
CA PRO A 23 -3.65 -7.82 1.77
C PRO A 23 -4.41 -8.46 0.61
N LYS A 24 -3.73 -9.38 -0.09
CA LYS A 24 -4.38 -10.25 -1.06
C LYS A 24 -5.58 -10.99 -0.45
N ASP A 25 -6.68 -11.08 -1.19
CA ASP A 25 -7.92 -11.77 -0.82
C ASP A 25 -8.57 -11.27 0.49
N SER A 26 -8.23 -10.06 0.97
CA SER A 26 -8.83 -9.46 2.16
C SER A 26 -10.33 -9.18 1.99
N GLU A 27 -11.00 -8.87 3.10
CA GLU A 27 -12.35 -8.30 3.04
C GLU A 27 -12.38 -7.02 2.19
N PRO A 28 -13.54 -6.68 1.58
CA PRO A 28 -13.69 -5.59 0.61
C PRO A 28 -13.64 -4.20 1.30
N VAL A 29 -12.51 -3.89 1.92
CA VAL A 29 -12.23 -2.63 2.62
C VAL A 29 -10.97 -2.04 2.00
N LYS A 30 -11.08 -0.81 1.49
CA LYS A 30 -9.91 -0.02 1.11
C LYS A 30 -9.37 0.63 2.37
N TYR A 31 -8.28 0.07 2.87
CA TYR A 31 -7.45 0.69 3.88
C TYR A 31 -6.45 1.64 3.23
N GLU A 32 -6.06 2.66 3.96
CA GLU A 32 -5.09 3.65 3.52
C GLU A 32 -4.28 4.13 4.72
N VAL A 33 -2.98 4.29 4.52
CA VAL A 33 -2.11 4.89 5.54
C VAL A 33 -2.19 6.40 5.43
N ASP A 34 -2.68 7.02 6.50
CA ASP A 34 -2.63 8.47 6.66
C ASP A 34 -1.17 8.92 6.81
N LYS A 35 -0.74 9.83 5.92
CA LYS A 35 0.67 10.22 5.80
C LYS A 35 1.14 11.11 6.95
N GLU A 36 0.23 11.82 7.63
CA GLU A 36 0.56 12.68 8.76
C GLU A 36 0.77 11.87 10.05
N THR A 37 -0.09 10.89 10.31
CA THR A 37 -0.09 10.12 11.55
C THR A 37 0.59 8.76 11.44
N GLY A 38 0.76 8.24 10.22
CA GLY A 38 1.28 6.88 9.97
C GLY A 38 0.35 5.79 10.47
N ALA A 39 -0.94 6.09 10.63
CA ALA A 39 -1.97 5.15 11.05
C ALA A 39 -2.78 4.64 9.85
N ILE A 40 -3.33 3.43 9.98
CA ILE A 40 -4.20 2.83 8.95
C ILE A 40 -5.63 3.28 9.20
N PHE A 41 -6.23 3.89 8.18
CA PHE A 41 -7.63 4.33 8.16
C PHE A 41 -8.44 3.52 7.14
N VAL A 42 -9.76 3.50 7.35
CA VAL A 42 -10.71 3.01 6.34
C VAL A 42 -11.06 4.18 5.44
N ASP A 43 -10.65 4.16 4.17
CA ASP A 43 -11.11 5.12 3.16
C ASP A 43 -12.55 4.78 2.77
N ARG A 44 -12.81 3.52 2.37
CA ARG A 44 -14.16 3.07 2.01
C ARG A 44 -14.34 1.56 2.04
N ILE A 45 -15.61 1.14 2.07
CA ILE A 45 -16.04 -0.24 1.83
C ILE A 45 -16.35 -0.40 0.35
N LEU A 46 -15.81 -1.45 -0.30
CA LEU A 46 -16.10 -1.76 -1.69
C LEU A 46 -17.49 -2.41 -1.80
N SER A 47 -18.34 -1.87 -2.66
CA SER A 47 -19.69 -2.37 -2.89
C SER A 47 -19.75 -3.54 -3.89
N THR A 48 -18.70 -3.71 -4.69
CA THR A 48 -18.58 -4.80 -5.66
C THR A 48 -18.15 -6.11 -4.98
N PRO A 49 -18.63 -7.27 -5.43
CA PRO A 49 -18.23 -8.58 -4.90
C PRO A 49 -16.84 -8.99 -5.44
N MET A 50 -15.85 -8.13 -5.25
CA MET A 50 -14.47 -8.30 -5.71
C MET A 50 -13.51 -8.18 -4.53
N ARG A 51 -12.39 -8.89 -4.62
CA ARG A 51 -11.27 -8.81 -3.67
C ARG A 51 -10.00 -8.45 -4.43
N TYR A 52 -9.02 -7.89 -3.73
CA TYR A 52 -7.72 -7.60 -4.33
C TYR A 52 -7.00 -8.90 -4.67
N PRO A 53 -6.63 -9.13 -5.95
CA PRO A 53 -5.99 -10.38 -6.37
C PRO A 53 -4.53 -10.48 -5.94
N CYS A 54 -3.94 -9.36 -5.49
CA CYS A 54 -2.56 -9.19 -5.08
C CYS A 54 -2.52 -8.26 -3.86
N ASN A 55 -1.38 -8.21 -3.17
CA ASN A 55 -1.22 -7.23 -2.09
C ASN A 55 -1.07 -5.83 -2.71
N TYR A 56 -1.79 -4.86 -2.18
CA TYR A 56 -1.76 -3.47 -2.64
C TYR A 56 -1.09 -2.58 -1.60
N GLY A 57 -0.33 -1.62 -2.08
CA GLY A 57 0.38 -0.66 -1.27
C GLY A 57 1.04 0.41 -2.12
N TYR A 58 1.92 1.19 -1.51
CA TYR A 58 2.60 2.30 -2.16
C TYR A 58 4.11 2.32 -1.87
N VAL A 59 4.86 3.00 -2.72
CA VAL A 59 6.31 3.25 -2.53
C VAL A 59 6.49 4.54 -1.72
N PRO A 60 7.09 4.50 -0.52
CA PRO A 60 7.33 5.70 0.27
C PRO A 60 8.29 6.66 -0.45
N SER A 61 8.21 7.95 -0.13
CA SER A 61 9.06 9.01 -0.72
C SER A 61 9.01 9.11 -2.25
N THR A 62 7.86 8.80 -2.85
CA THR A 62 7.57 9.04 -4.27
C THR A 62 6.41 10.01 -4.40
N LEU A 63 6.27 10.64 -5.57
CA LEU A 63 5.20 11.59 -5.87
C LEU A 63 4.77 11.43 -7.33
N CYS A 64 3.52 11.05 -7.54
CA CYS A 64 2.87 10.96 -8.85
C CYS A 64 2.16 12.27 -9.19
N GLY A 65 1.68 12.39 -10.44
CA GLY A 65 1.11 13.64 -10.96
C GLY A 65 -0.23 14.04 -10.33
N ASP A 66 -0.85 13.15 -9.59
CA ASP A 66 -2.08 13.34 -8.79
C ASP A 66 -1.80 13.80 -7.35
N GLY A 67 -0.54 13.80 -6.92
CA GLY A 67 -0.13 14.21 -5.57
C GLY A 67 0.05 13.05 -4.60
N ASP A 68 -0.22 11.82 -5.02
CA ASP A 68 -0.09 10.62 -4.19
C ASP A 68 1.24 9.88 -4.47
N PRO A 69 1.72 9.03 -3.55
CA PRO A 69 2.85 8.16 -3.83
C PRO A 69 2.52 7.12 -4.91
N ALA A 70 3.55 6.54 -5.53
CA ALA A 70 3.38 5.53 -6.56
C ALA A 70 2.75 4.24 -5.98
N ASP A 71 1.60 3.86 -6.52
CA ASP A 71 0.90 2.61 -6.20
C ASP A 71 1.59 1.37 -6.77
N VAL A 72 1.53 0.27 -6.03
CA VAL A 72 2.11 -1.01 -6.42
C VAL A 72 1.19 -2.18 -6.06
N LEU A 73 1.05 -3.11 -7.00
CA LEU A 73 0.51 -4.45 -6.74
C LEU A 73 1.66 -5.46 -6.60
N VAL A 74 1.80 -6.05 -5.42
CA VAL A 74 2.81 -7.07 -5.14
C VAL A 74 2.20 -8.46 -5.37
N VAL A 75 2.65 -9.09 -6.46
CA VAL A 75 2.22 -10.43 -6.86
C VAL A 75 2.95 -11.48 -6.01
N LEU A 76 2.23 -12.04 -5.04
CA LEU A 76 2.70 -13.10 -4.16
C LEU A 76 1.55 -14.08 -3.92
N PRO A 77 1.79 -15.40 -3.76
CA PRO A 77 0.73 -16.35 -3.41
C PRO A 77 0.12 -16.09 -2.02
N LEU A 78 0.85 -15.42 -1.13
CA LEU A 78 0.49 -15.21 0.27
C LEU A 78 -0.01 -13.77 0.52
N PRO A 79 -0.99 -13.58 1.42
CA PRO A 79 -1.35 -12.25 1.93
C PRO A 79 -0.26 -11.73 2.87
N LEU A 80 0.02 -10.44 2.79
CA LEU A 80 0.94 -9.73 3.69
C LEU A 80 0.18 -8.99 4.79
N VAL A 81 0.90 -8.57 5.83
CA VAL A 81 0.32 -7.78 6.93
C VAL A 81 0.28 -6.30 6.52
N PRO A 82 -0.82 -5.57 6.77
CA PRO A 82 -0.86 -4.13 6.57
C PRO A 82 0.06 -3.38 7.54
N GLY A 83 0.70 -2.32 7.03
CA GLY A 83 1.69 -1.51 7.77
C GLY A 83 3.13 -1.87 7.44
#